data_AF-A0A8J5MVS9-F1
#
_entry.id   AF-A0A8J5MVS9-F1
#
_cell.length_a   1.000
_cell.length_b   1.000
_cell.length_c   1.000
_cell.angle_alpha   90.00
_cell.angle_beta   90.00
_cell.angle_gamma   90.00
#
_symmetry.space_group_name_H-M   'P 1'
#
loop_
_entity.id
_entity.type
_entity.pdbx_description
1 polymer ?
#
loop_
_entity_poly.entity_id
_entity_poly.type
_entity_poly.pdbx_seq_one_letter_code
_entity_poly.pdbx_strand_id
1 'polypeptide(L)'
;MVGGRCKSCLVMVLVLTLSTSAVIFPSPNARETETSFWFEKMRQEINDALERPKNTGRAKNVLFFLGDGMGITVSTVGRIFKGQKKGVSGEEGHLVWERFPNVGLI
;
A
#
# COMPACT_ATOMS: atom_id res chain seq x y z
N MET A 1 -41.76 29.55 31.59
CA MET A 1 -41.92 30.04 30.22
C MET A 1 -40.54 30.28 29.62
N VAL A 2 -40.22 29.55 28.54
CA VAL A 2 -39.17 29.73 27.51
C VAL A 2 -37.74 30.01 28.03
N GLY A 3 -36.79 29.07 28.01
CA GLY A 3 -36.46 28.22 26.87
C GLY A 3 -35.59 28.96 25.83
N GLY A 4 -34.54 29.67 26.27
CA GLY A 4 -33.59 30.34 25.38
C GLY A 4 -32.59 29.35 24.79
N ARG A 5 -32.97 28.66 23.71
CA ARG A 5 -32.06 27.79 22.95
C ARG A 5 -30.92 28.64 22.37
N CYS A 6 -29.72 28.46 22.89
CA CYS A 6 -28.49 29.08 22.40
C CYS A 6 -28.21 28.60 20.97
N LYS A 7 -28.65 29.37 19.97
CA LYS A 7 -28.50 29.04 18.54
C LYS A 7 -27.03 28.93 18.12
N SER A 8 -26.13 29.61 18.83
CA SER A 8 -24.68 29.61 18.54
C SER A 8 -23.99 28.29 18.90
N CYS A 9 -24.39 27.63 20.00
CA CYS A 9 -23.88 26.30 20.34
C CYS A 9 -24.41 25.21 19.39
N LEU A 10 -25.66 25.34 18.92
CA LEU A 10 -26.25 24.38 17.99
C LEU A 10 -25.57 24.42 16.60
N VAL A 11 -25.21 25.61 16.11
CA VAL A 11 -24.50 25.78 14.84
C VAL A 11 -23.07 25.27 14.92
N MET A 12 -22.38 25.46 16.05
CA MET A 12 -21.01 24.96 16.25
C MET A 12 -20.94 23.42 16.27
N VAL A 13 -21.95 22.75 16.85
CA VAL A 13 -22.04 21.28 16.86
C VAL A 13 -22.35 20.71 15.46
N LEU A 14 -23.15 21.41 14.65
CA LEU A 14 -23.54 20.98 13.30
C LEU A 14 -22.37 21.07 12.28
N VAL A 15 -21.45 22.02 12.47
CA VAL A 15 -20.28 22.21 11.58
C VAL A 15 -19.18 21.17 11.85
N LEU A 16 -19.05 20.69 13.09
CA LEU A 16 -18.05 19.68 13.48
C LEU A 16 -18.36 18.27 12.96
N THR A 17 -19.61 17.95 12.62
CA THR A 17 -20.02 16.61 12.15
C THR A 17 -19.88 16.41 10.63
N LEU A 18 -19.53 17.44 9.86
CA LEU A 18 -19.53 17.35 8.39
C LEU A 18 -18.18 17.00 7.75
N SER A 19 -17.09 16.90 8.53
CA SER A 19 -15.72 16.78 7.99
C SER A 19 -15.05 15.40 8.18
N THR A 20 -15.74 14.39 8.71
CA THR A 20 -15.16 13.03 8.80
C THR A 20 -15.46 12.23 7.54
N SER A 21 -14.79 12.55 6.43
CA SER A 21 -14.63 11.57 5.36
C SER A 21 -13.68 10.49 5.87
N ALA A 22 -14.21 9.39 6.39
CA ALA A 22 -13.39 8.22 6.66
C ALA A 22 -12.80 7.77 5.31
N VAL A 23 -11.48 7.85 5.16
CA VAL A 23 -10.78 7.33 3.99
C VAL A 23 -10.79 5.81 4.14
N ILE A 24 -11.83 5.18 3.59
CA ILE A 24 -11.95 3.73 3.59
C ILE A 24 -11.03 3.21 2.49
N PHE A 25 -10.00 2.47 2.88
CA PHE A 25 -9.19 1.70 1.96
C PHE A 25 -9.67 0.24 2.03
N PRO A 26 -10.55 -0.23 1.13
CA PRO A 26 -11.06 -1.59 1.18
C PRO A 26 -9.92 -2.58 0.93
N SER A 27 -9.63 -3.39 1.95
CA SER A 27 -8.80 -4.61 1.89
C SER A 27 -9.58 -5.72 2.62
N PRO A 28 -9.82 -6.89 2.00
CA PRO A 28 -9.43 -7.26 0.64
C PRO A 28 -10.17 -6.44 -0.43
N ASN A 29 -9.58 -6.30 -1.61
CA ASN A 29 -10.30 -5.71 -2.74
C ASN A 29 -11.44 -6.65 -3.21
N ALA A 30 -12.48 -6.14 -3.88
CA ALA A 30 -13.63 -6.96 -4.26
C ALA A 30 -13.30 -8.20 -5.12
N ARG A 31 -12.20 -8.17 -5.88
CA ARG A 31 -11.71 -9.31 -6.68
C ARG A 31 -10.95 -10.35 -5.86
N GLU A 32 -10.33 -9.95 -4.75
CA GLU A 32 -9.60 -10.87 -3.85
C GLU A 32 -10.51 -11.85 -3.11
N THR A 33 -11.82 -11.54 -3.06
CA THR A 33 -12.86 -12.46 -2.57
C THR A 33 -13.04 -13.68 -3.47
N GLU A 34 -12.71 -13.56 -4.77
CA GLU A 34 -12.87 -14.64 -5.74
C GLU A 34 -11.64 -15.55 -5.79
N THR A 35 -11.84 -16.87 -5.72
CA THR A 35 -10.73 -17.83 -5.78
C THR A 35 -9.96 -17.77 -7.11
N SER A 36 -10.67 -17.51 -8.22
CA SER A 36 -10.07 -17.42 -9.56
C SER A 36 -9.02 -16.31 -9.66
N PHE A 37 -9.19 -15.21 -8.93
CA PHE A 37 -8.23 -14.11 -8.87
C PHE A 37 -6.85 -14.58 -8.39
N TRP A 38 -6.81 -15.39 -7.32
CA TRP A 38 -5.56 -15.90 -6.76
C TRP A 38 -4.89 -16.93 -7.67
N PHE A 39 -5.68 -17.76 -8.37
CA PHE A 39 -5.14 -18.70 -9.36
C PHE A 39 -4.53 -17.99 -10.56
N GLU A 40 -5.21 -16.97 -11.09
CA GLU A 40 -4.72 -16.17 -12.22
C GLU A 40 -3.42 -15.44 -11.81
N LYS A 41 -3.39 -14.82 -10.63
CA LYS A 41 -2.22 -14.12 -10.10
C LYS A 41 -1.02 -15.06 -9.95
N MET A 42 -1.22 -16.24 -9.36
CA MET A 42 -0.16 -17.25 -9.22
C MET A 42 0.37 -17.73 -10.58
N ARG A 43 -0.52 -17.96 -11.56
CA ARG A 43 -0.12 -18.36 -12.91
C ARG A 43 0.76 -17.31 -13.58
N GLN A 44 0.42 -16.04 -13.40
CA GLN A 44 1.23 -14.91 -13.89
C GLN A 44 2.60 -14.86 -13.21
N GLU A 45 2.64 -14.94 -11.87
CA GLU A 45 3.90 -14.91 -11.11
C GLU A 45 4.87 -16.04 -11.48
N ILE A 46 4.35 -17.26 -11.73
CA ILE A 46 5.16 -18.39 -12.20
C ILE A 46 5.73 -18.12 -13.60
N ASN A 47 4.91 -17.66 -14.53
CA ASN A 47 5.36 -17.35 -15.89
C ASN A 47 6.46 -16.28 -15.87
N ASP A 48 6.25 -15.20 -15.11
CA ASP A 48 7.24 -14.12 -14.94
C ASP A 48 8.55 -14.63 -14.32
N ALA A 49 8.48 -15.62 -13.42
CA ALA A 49 9.66 -16.23 -12.82
C ALA A 49 10.41 -17.13 -13.82
N LEU A 50 9.69 -17.88 -14.67
CA LEU A 50 10.28 -18.75 -15.69
C LEU A 50 10.95 -17.96 -16.82
N GLU A 51 10.39 -16.81 -17.20
CA GLU A 51 10.92 -15.96 -18.27
C GLU A 51 12.08 -15.07 -17.81
N ARG A 52 12.40 -15.04 -16.51
CA ARG A 52 13.41 -14.14 -15.95
C ARG A 52 14.83 -14.50 -16.44
N PRO A 53 15.50 -13.61 -17.20
CA PRO A 53 16.84 -13.90 -17.71
C PRO A 53 17.88 -13.87 -16.59
N LYS A 54 18.80 -14.84 -16.59
CA LYS A 54 19.96 -14.85 -15.70
C LYS A 54 21.08 -14.01 -16.32
N ASN A 55 21.48 -12.94 -15.64
CA ASN A 55 22.65 -12.16 -16.03
C ASN A 55 23.93 -12.76 -15.42
N THR A 56 24.75 -13.40 -16.25
CA THR A 56 26.05 -14.00 -15.86
C THR A 56 27.25 -13.13 -16.24
N GLY A 57 27.02 -11.96 -16.83
CA GLY A 57 28.08 -11.04 -17.24
C GLY A 57 28.74 -10.35 -16.05
N ARG A 58 30.00 -9.93 -16.23
CA ARG A 58 30.70 -9.11 -15.22
C ARG A 58 30.07 -7.72 -15.15
N ALA A 59 29.67 -7.29 -13.95
CA ALA A 59 29.14 -5.95 -13.72
C ALA A 59 30.21 -4.88 -14.00
N LYS A 60 29.83 -3.84 -14.74
CA LYS A 60 30.69 -2.67 -15.03
C LYS A 60 30.59 -1.58 -13.96
N ASN A 61 29.39 -1.40 -13.39
CA ASN A 61 29.06 -0.37 -12.41
C ASN A 61 28.34 -1.01 -11.23
N VAL A 62 28.50 -0.42 -10.04
CA VAL A 62 27.79 -0.81 -8.83
C VAL A 62 27.07 0.42 -8.28
N LEU A 63 25.75 0.31 -8.13
CA LEU A 63 24.92 1.31 -7.48
C LEU A 63 24.37 0.68 -6.20
N PHE A 64 24.64 1.31 -5.06
CA PHE A 64 24.25 0.80 -3.75
C PHE A 64 23.28 1.77 -3.09
N PHE A 65 22.10 1.27 -2.74
CA PHE A 65 21.10 2.01 -1.98
C PHE A 65 21.11 1.49 -0.54
N LEU A 66 21.44 2.36 0.41
CA LEU A 66 21.40 2.05 1.83
C LEU A 66 20.19 2.73 2.48
N GLY A 67 19.27 1.92 2.98
CA GLY A 67 18.18 2.40 3.84
C GLY A 67 18.58 2.26 5.30
N ASP A 68 19.06 3.33 5.91
CA ASP A 68 19.35 3.35 7.35
C ASP A 68 18.06 3.15 8.15
N GLY A 69 18.07 2.20 9.09
CA GLY A 69 16.89 1.79 9.87
C GLY A 69 15.78 1.09 9.06
N MET A 70 16.00 0.73 7.78
CA MET A 70 14.97 0.16 6.92
C MET A 70 14.91 -1.37 7.00
N GLY A 71 14.30 -1.89 8.07
CA GLY A 71 14.00 -3.32 8.20
C GLY A 71 12.79 -3.78 7.36
N ILE A 72 12.47 -5.07 7.45
CA ILE A 72 11.33 -5.69 6.73
C ILE A 72 10.01 -4.97 7.06
N THR A 73 9.78 -4.67 8.35
CA THR A 73 8.59 -3.95 8.81
C THR A 73 8.49 -2.56 8.19
N VAL A 74 9.60 -1.84 8.08
CA VAL A 74 9.64 -0.48 7.52
C VAL A 74 9.34 -0.52 6.01
N SER A 75 9.83 -1.53 5.29
CA SER A 75 9.46 -1.74 3.87
C SER A 75 7.95 -1.96 3.72
N THR A 76 7.35 -2.81 4.55
CA THR A 76 5.90 -3.08 4.51
C THR A 76 5.07 -1.83 4.82
N VAL A 77 5.42 -1.11 5.88
CA VAL A 77 4.75 0.16 6.24
C VAL A 77 4.89 1.18 5.12
N GLY A 78 6.09 1.30 4.53
CA GLY A 78 6.35 2.21 3.41
C GLY A 78 5.49 1.88 2.19
N ARG A 79 5.31 0.59 1.88
CA ARG A 79 4.44 0.12 0.79
C ARG A 79 2.98 0.49 1.03
N ILE A 80 2.44 0.20 2.21
CA ILE A 80 1.05 0.52 2.58
C ILE A 80 0.84 2.02 2.51
N PHE A 81 1.72 2.81 3.14
CA PHE A 81 1.64 4.26 3.14
C PHE A 81 1.69 4.87 1.72
N LYS A 82 2.53 4.31 0.83
CA LYS A 82 2.58 4.70 -0.58
C LYS A 82 1.25 4.44 -1.30
N GLY A 83 0.57 3.34 -1.01
CA GLY A 83 -0.75 3.03 -1.57
C GLY A 83 -1.84 3.93 -1.02
N GLN A 84 -1.85 4.18 0.29
CA GLN A 84 -2.81 5.07 0.95
C GLN A 84 -2.71 6.50 0.43
N LYS A 85 -1.49 6.99 0.16
CA LYS A 85 -1.27 8.28 -0.53
C LYS A 85 -1.87 8.35 -1.93
N LYS A 86 -2.16 7.21 -2.57
CA LYS A 86 -2.81 7.10 -3.88
C LYS A 86 -4.31 6.77 -3.78
N GLY A 87 -4.88 6.71 -2.57
CA GLY A 87 -6.30 6.39 -2.40
C GLY A 87 -6.63 4.90 -2.41
N VAL A 88 -5.65 4.00 -2.24
CA VAL A 88 -5.85 2.53 -2.21
C VAL A 88 -5.28 1.90 -0.94
N SER A 89 -5.67 0.66 -0.63
CA SER A 89 -5.13 -0.14 0.51
C SER A 89 -3.61 -0.09 0.58
N GLY A 90 -2.95 -0.46 -0.52
CA GLY A 90 -1.49 -0.45 -0.62
C GLY A 90 -0.84 -1.75 -0.19
N GLU A 91 -1.59 -2.66 0.42
CA GLU A 91 -1.10 -4.01 0.75
C GLU A 91 -0.68 -4.78 -0.51
N GLU A 92 -1.37 -4.53 -1.62
CA GLU A 92 -1.19 -5.18 -2.93
C GLU A 92 -0.08 -4.53 -3.77
N GLY A 93 0.46 -3.40 -3.30
CA GLY A 93 1.46 -2.63 -4.01
C GLY A 93 2.85 -3.26 -3.99
N HIS A 94 3.81 -2.54 -4.56
CA HIS A 94 5.23 -2.85 -4.38
C HIS A 94 6.05 -1.56 -4.27
N LEU A 95 7.11 -1.59 -3.47
CA LEU A 95 8.19 -0.61 -3.56
C LEU A 95 9.10 -0.93 -4.76
N VAL A 96 9.95 0.02 -5.14
CA VAL A 96 10.77 -0.14 -6.37
C VAL A 96 11.76 -1.28 -6.23
N TRP A 97 12.40 -1.41 -5.07
CA TRP A 97 13.36 -2.49 -4.77
C TRP A 97 12.69 -3.85 -4.57
N GLU A 98 11.40 -3.92 -4.23
CA GLU A 98 10.68 -5.20 -4.13
C GLU A 98 10.46 -5.86 -5.50
N ARG A 99 10.65 -5.11 -6.59
CA ARG A 99 10.65 -5.65 -7.96
C ARG A 99 12.02 -6.12 -8.41
N PHE A 100 13.06 -6.00 -7.57
CA PHE A 100 14.37 -6.51 -7.92
C PHE A 100 14.31 -8.04 -8.02
N PRO A 101 15.03 -8.63 -9.00
CA PRO A 101 14.87 -10.04 -9.33
C PRO A 101 15.37 -11.00 -8.24
N ASN A 102 16.22 -10.50 -7.33
CA ASN A 102 16.87 -11.27 -6.30
C ASN A 102 16.72 -10.57 -4.94
N VAL A 103 16.49 -11.35 -3.89
CA VAL A 103 16.44 -10.90 -2.49
C VAL A 103 17.35 -11.80 -1.66
N GLY A 104 17.90 -11.26 -0.56
CA GLY A 104 18.71 -12.00 0.39
C GLY A 104 18.46 -11.47 1.81
N LEU A 105 18.64 -12.34 2.80
CA LEU A 105 18.58 -11.99 4.21
C LEU A 105 20.01 -11.97 4.77
N ILE A 106 20.32 -10.97 5.60
CA ILE A 106 21.61 -10.79 6.27
C ILE A 106 21.43 -11.14 7.75
#